data_AF-A0A2T0SEM6-F1
#
_entry.id   AF-A0A2T0SEM6-F1
#
_cell.length_a   1.000
_cell.length_b   1.000
_cell.length_c   1.000
_cell.angle_alpha   90.00
_cell.angle_beta   90.00
_cell.angle_gamma   90.00
#
_symmetry.space_group_name_H-M   'P 1'
#
loop_
_entity.id
_entity.type
_entity.pdbx_description
1 polymer ?
#
loop_
_entity_poly.entity_id
_entity_poly.type
_entity_poly.pdbx_seq_one_letter_code
_entity_poly.pdbx_strand_id
1 'polypeptide(L)'
;MTWKIALFIGLIGVLMLILSTVLVRRGRAAAARRPINPQALQADVEAALDRDDLVGAVKRYREHTGAGLVQAKEAVDRIARDRR
;
A
#
# COMPACT_ATOMS: atom_id res chain seq x y z
N MET A 1 8.55 29.91 32.25
CA MET A 1 7.95 30.21 30.94
C MET A 1 8.44 29.29 29.82
N THR A 2 9.66 28.75 29.88
CA THR A 2 10.29 27.86 28.87
C THR A 2 9.68 26.46 28.77
N TRP A 3 9.24 25.88 29.89
CA TRP A 3 8.66 24.52 29.94
C TRP A 3 7.40 24.34 29.09
N LYS A 4 6.61 25.40 28.93
CA LYS A 4 5.40 25.37 28.10
C LYS A 4 5.74 25.08 26.64
N ILE A 5 6.84 25.65 26.14
CA ILE A 5 7.28 25.51 24.75
C ILE A 5 7.76 24.08 24.47
N ALA A 6 8.49 23.47 25.41
CA ALA A 6 8.95 22.08 25.29
C ALA A 6 7.77 21.09 25.19
N LEU A 7 6.68 21.34 25.94
CA LEU A 7 5.45 20.54 25.87
C LEU A 7 4.77 20.66 24.49
N PHE A 8 4.72 21.86 23.91
CA PHE A 8 4.14 22.07 22.58
C PHE A 8 4.92 21.37 21.48
N ILE A 9 6.25 21.35 21.53
CA ILE A 9 7.07 20.65 20.52
C ILE A 9 6.83 19.14 20.56
N GLY A 10 6.74 18.57 21.77
CA GLY A 10 6.38 17.17 21.95
C GLY A 10 4.98 16.87 21.42
N LEU A 11 4.00 17.72 21.74
CA LEU A 11 2.61 17.56 21.29
C LEU A 11 2.47 17.70 19.77
N ILE A 12 3.19 18.64 19.15
CA ILE A 12 3.21 18.81 17.69
C ILE A 12 3.87 17.61 17.02
N GLY A 13 4.97 17.09 17.57
CA GLY A 13 5.62 15.89 17.05
C GLY A 13 4.69 14.67 17.10
N VAL A 14 4.00 14.48 18.23
CA VAL A 14 3.00 13.42 18.40
C VAL A 14 1.79 13.64 17.48
N LEU A 15 1.30 14.87 17.36
CA LEU A 15 0.21 15.22 16.44
C LEU A 15 0.60 14.96 14.99
N MET A 16 1.83 15.27 14.60
CA MET A 16 2.37 15.04 13.25
C MET A 16 2.51 13.54 12.95
N LEU A 17 2.92 12.74 13.94
CA LEU A 17 3.02 11.28 13.85
C LEU A 17 1.62 10.63 13.76
N ILE A 18 0.64 11.14 14.51
CA ILE A 18 -0.77 10.72 14.42
C ILE A 18 -1.35 11.11 13.06
N LEU A 19 -1.11 12.34 12.58
CA LEU A 19 -1.61 12.78 11.29
C LEU A 19 -1.01 11.95 10.14
N SER A 20 0.30 11.66 10.20
CA SER A 20 1.02 10.80 9.24
C SER A 20 0.43 9.39 9.20
N THR A 21 0.20 8.77 10.36
CA THR A 21 -0.37 7.41 10.43
C THR A 21 -1.82 7.35 9.92
N VAL A 22 -2.62 8.40 10.11
CA VAL A 22 -4.00 8.46 9.60
C VAL A 22 -4.05 8.63 8.08
N LEU A 23 -3.15 9.43 7.47
CA LEU A 23 -3.09 9.58 6.01
C LEU A 23 -2.66 8.28 5.32
N VAL A 24 -1.67 7.57 5.86
CA VAL A 24 -1.21 6.28 5.32
C VAL A 24 -2.28 5.18 5.45
N ARG A 25 -3.08 5.20 6.52
CA ARG A 25 -4.23 4.30 6.68
C ARG A 25 -5.37 4.65 5.71
N ARG A 26 -5.67 5.94 5.52
CA ARG A 26 -6.71 6.40 4.57
C ARG A 26 -6.35 6.10 3.11
N GLY A 27 -5.08 6.22 2.73
CA GLY A 27 -4.61 5.86 1.39
C GLY A 27 -4.85 4.37 1.06
N ARG A 28 -4.74 3.48 2.06
CA ARG A 28 -5.05 2.05 1.88
C ARG A 28 -6.55 1.78 1.68
N ALA A 29 -7.43 2.55 2.30
CA ALA A 29 -8.87 2.39 2.18
C ALA A 29 -9.43 2.92 0.85
N ALA A 30 -8.86 4.03 0.33
CA ALA A 30 -9.27 4.62 -0.95
C ALA A 30 -8.94 3.71 -2.16
N ALA A 31 -7.93 2.84 -2.03
CA ALA A 31 -7.57 1.86 -3.07
C ALA A 31 -8.62 0.74 -3.25
N ALA A 32 -9.53 0.53 -2.29
CA ALA A 32 -10.50 -0.57 -2.33
C ALA A 32 -11.70 -0.34 -3.27
N ARG A 33 -11.81 0.83 -3.92
CA ARG A 33 -12.94 1.18 -4.82
C ARG A 33 -12.49 1.76 -6.17
N ARG A 34 -11.37 1.28 -6.73
CA ARG A 34 -11.04 1.63 -8.12
C ARG A 34 -11.85 0.77 -9.11
N PRO A 35 -12.37 1.38 -10.18
CA PRO A 35 -13.05 0.64 -11.25
C PRO A 35 -12.10 -0.39 -11.87
N ILE A 36 -12.67 -1.52 -12.29
CA ILE A 36 -11.95 -2.68 -12.85
C ILE A 36 -11.35 -2.29 -14.21
N ASN A 37 -10.18 -1.66 -14.17
CA ASN A 37 -9.35 -1.43 -15.35
C ASN A 37 -8.13 -2.36 -15.25
N PRO A 38 -7.81 -3.16 -16.29
CA PRO A 38 -6.63 -4.03 -16.30
C PRO A 38 -5.33 -3.27 -15.99
N GLN A 39 -5.23 -2.03 -16.48
CA GLN A 39 -4.11 -1.12 -16.18
C GLN A 39 -4.07 -0.68 -14.71
N ALA A 40 -5.23 -0.51 -14.07
CA ALA A 40 -5.29 -0.16 -12.65
C ALA A 40 -4.90 -1.35 -11.76
N LEU A 41 -5.26 -2.58 -12.16
CA LEU A 41 -4.81 -3.79 -11.48
C LEU A 41 -3.28 -3.92 -11.56
N GLN A 42 -2.71 -3.64 -12.73
CA GLN A 42 -1.27 -3.67 -12.94
C GLN A 42 -0.56 -2.63 -12.07
N ALA A 43 -1.04 -1.39 -12.05
CA ALA A 43 -0.52 -0.34 -11.17
C ALA A 43 -0.65 -0.67 -9.66
N ASP A 44 -1.73 -1.35 -9.25
CA ASP A 44 -1.92 -1.76 -7.85
C ASP A 44 -1.00 -2.93 -7.46
N VAL A 45 -0.69 -3.84 -8.39
CA VAL A 45 0.30 -4.91 -8.21
C VAL A 45 1.71 -4.31 -8.17
N GLU A 46 2.03 -3.37 -9.04
CA GLU A 46 3.31 -2.64 -9.06
C GLU A 46 3.53 -1.86 -7.75
N ALA A 47 2.52 -1.15 -7.26
CA ALA A 47 2.59 -0.43 -5.98
C ALA A 47 2.68 -1.37 -4.76
N ALA A 48 2.23 -2.62 -4.87
CA ALA A 48 2.45 -3.64 -3.85
C ALA A 48 3.88 -4.21 -3.92
N LEU A 49 4.41 -4.42 -5.12
CA LEU A 49 5.79 -4.85 -5.36
C LEU A 49 6.81 -3.80 -4.91
N ASP A 50 6.56 -2.50 -5.09
CA ASP A 50 7.41 -1.41 -4.59
C ASP A 50 7.53 -1.35 -3.07
N ARG A 51 6.57 -1.98 -2.37
CA ARG A 51 6.57 -2.10 -0.92
C ARG A 51 7.12 -3.45 -0.45
N ASP A 52 7.72 -4.23 -1.35
CA ASP A 52 8.19 -5.61 -1.13
C ASP A 52 7.07 -6.56 -0.63
N ASP A 53 5.80 -6.19 -0.81
CA ASP A 53 4.64 -6.94 -0.33
C ASP A 53 4.13 -7.91 -1.40
N LEU A 54 4.95 -8.92 -1.69
CA LEU A 54 4.62 -10.01 -2.62
C LEU A 54 3.34 -10.75 -2.23
N VAL A 55 3.08 -10.88 -0.92
CA VAL A 55 1.89 -11.57 -0.41
C VAL A 55 0.63 -10.77 -0.72
N GLY A 56 0.66 -9.45 -0.51
CA GLY A 56 -0.43 -8.55 -0.86
C GLY A 56 -0.69 -8.48 -2.37
N ALA A 57 0.36 -8.49 -3.19
CA ALA A 57 0.26 -8.52 -4.65
C ALA A 57 -0.44 -9.79 -5.15
N VAL A 58 -0.02 -10.96 -4.66
CA VAL A 58 -0.63 -12.26 -5.02
C VAL A 58 -2.07 -12.32 -4.55
N LYS A 59 -2.37 -11.86 -3.34
CA LYS A 59 -3.75 -11.83 -2.82
C LYS A 59 -4.66 -10.99 -3.70
N ARG A 60 -4.21 -9.78 -4.07
CA ARG A 60 -4.99 -8.87 -4.94
C ARG A 60 -5.18 -9.49 -6.33
N TYR A 61 -4.14 -10.06 -6.93
CA TYR A 61 -4.26 -10.73 -8.23
C TYR A 61 -5.28 -11.88 -8.18
N ARG A 62 -5.29 -12.68 -7.11
CA ARG A 62 -6.28 -13.76 -6.91
C ARG A 62 -7.70 -13.26 -6.71
N GLU A 63 -7.88 -12.21 -5.91
CA GLU A 63 -9.19 -11.60 -5.67
C GLU A 63 -9.81 -11.03 -6.95
N HIS A 64 -8.98 -10.52 -7.86
CA HIS A 64 -9.44 -9.95 -9.12
C HIS A 64 -9.60 -10.95 -10.28
N THR A 65 -8.72 -11.96 -10.37
CA THR A 65 -8.72 -12.91 -11.50
C THR A 65 -9.31 -14.29 -11.16
N GLY A 66 -9.51 -14.60 -9.88
CA GLY A 66 -9.89 -15.94 -9.42
C GLY A 66 -8.80 -17.00 -9.61
N ALA A 67 -7.57 -16.59 -9.97
CA ALA A 67 -6.48 -17.51 -10.25
C ALA A 67 -6.08 -18.37 -9.04
N GLY A 68 -5.64 -19.59 -9.32
CA GLY A 68 -5.03 -20.47 -8.32
C GLY A 68 -3.78 -19.83 -7.71
N LEU A 69 -3.42 -20.24 -6.49
CA LEU A 69 -2.29 -19.65 -5.75
C LEU A 69 -0.97 -19.69 -6.56
N VAL A 70 -0.72 -20.79 -7.26
CA VAL A 70 0.46 -20.98 -8.12
C VAL A 70 0.43 -20.03 -9.30
N GLN A 71 -0.70 -19.96 -10.02
CA GLN A 71 -0.87 -19.09 -11.19
C GLN A 71 -0.74 -17.61 -10.82
N ALA A 72 -1.29 -17.21 -9.67
CA ALA A 72 -1.20 -15.85 -9.18
C ALA A 72 0.23 -15.48 -8.76
N LYS A 73 0.94 -16.40 -8.10
CA LYS A 73 2.36 -16.19 -7.78
C LYS A 73 3.17 -16.03 -9.06
N GLU A 74 2.98 -16.92 -10.03
CA GLU A 74 3.73 -16.88 -11.29
C GLU A 74 3.45 -15.60 -12.09
N ALA A 75 2.19 -15.14 -12.12
CA ALA A 75 1.83 -13.88 -12.77
C ALA A 75 2.51 -12.68 -12.12
N VAL A 76 2.44 -12.56 -10.79
CA VAL A 76 3.08 -11.47 -10.03
C VAL A 76 4.60 -11.52 -10.18
N ASP A 77 5.20 -12.70 -10.17
CA ASP A 77 6.65 -12.90 -10.30
C ASP A 77 7.14 -12.58 -11.73
N ARG A 78 6.32 -12.82 -12.76
CA ARG A 78 6.58 -12.39 -14.14
C ARG A 78 6.56 -10.87 -14.27
N ILE A 79 5.57 -10.21 -13.66
CA ILE A 79 5.47 -8.74 -13.59
C ILE A 79 6.66 -8.14 -12.84
N ALA A 80 7.09 -8.77 -11.74
CA ALA A 80 8.25 -8.33 -10.97
C ALA A 80 9.57 -8.48 -11.73
N ARG A 81 9.71 -9.55 -12.52
CA ARG A 81 10.88 -9.77 -13.38
C ARG A 81 10.97 -8.80 -14.55
N ASP A 82 9.86 -8.54 -15.23
CA ASP A 82 9.82 -7.61 -16.38
C ASP A 82 10.18 -6.17 -16.00
N ARG A 83 10.05 -5.84 -14.70
CA ARG A 83 10.37 -4.53 -14.14
C ARG A 83 11.86 -4.31 -13.83
N ARG A 84 12.67 -5.37 -13.76
CA ARG A 84 14.07 -5.33 -13.30
C ARG A 84 15.05 -5.25 -14.47
#